data_AF-A0A0W0F275-F1
#
_entry.id   AF-A0A0W0F275-F1
#
_cell.length_a   1.000
_cell.length_b   1.000
_cell.length_c   1.000
_cell.angle_alpha   90.00
_cell.angle_beta   90.00
_cell.angle_gamma   90.00
#
_symmetry.space_group_name_H-M   'P 1'
#
loop_
_entity.id
_entity.type
_entity.pdbx_description
1 polymer ?
#
loop_
_entity_poly.entity_id
_entity_poly.type
_entity_poly.pdbx_seq_one_letter_code
_entity_poly.pdbx_strand_id
1 'polypeptide(L)'
;MSAQKVQQHPVVMQAQDKLGYYNSQLDKELTKYPVLVNFEQKTQVPKTYLVLGAGALVIILHLFNPLAAPVSNLVGWAIPAYLSFKAIESPAPQDDIQWLTYWVVFGFFNFLESFALRIVLYYIPCCLSLA
;
A
#
# COMPACT_ATOMS: atom_id res chain seq x y z
N MET A 1 -23.13 17.02 26.03
CA MET A 1 -24.08 15.92 26.31
C MET A 1 -24.69 15.27 25.06
N SER A 2 -24.42 15.74 23.84
CA SER A 2 -24.90 15.11 22.59
C SER A 2 -24.05 13.91 22.12
N ALA A 3 -22.73 13.93 22.35
CA ALA A 3 -21.83 12.84 21.94
C ALA A 3 -22.08 11.50 22.66
N GLN A 4 -22.41 11.52 23.96
CA GLN A 4 -22.70 10.30 24.74
C GLN A 4 -23.98 9.59 24.29
N LYS A 5 -25.01 10.32 23.85
CA LYS A 5 -26.27 9.71 23.35
C LYS A 5 -26.10 9.00 22.01
N VAL A 6 -25.18 9.45 21.15
CA VAL A 6 -24.87 8.78 19.87
C VAL A 6 -24.07 7.50 20.12
N GLN A 7 -23.18 7.48 21.11
CA GLN A 7 -22.35 6.32 21.47
C GLN A 7 -23.14 5.17 22.10
N GLN A 8 -24.24 5.46 22.79
CA GLN A 8 -25.09 4.46 23.44
C GLN A 8 -26.08 3.76 22.50
N HIS A 9 -26.13 4.13 21.22
CA HIS A 9 -26.96 3.42 20.25
C HIS A 9 -26.37 2.02 20.04
N PRO A 10 -27.17 0.92 20.09
CA PRO A 10 -26.65 -0.45 20.00
C PRO A 10 -25.79 -0.70 18.76
N VAL A 11 -26.09 -0.01 17.65
CA VAL A 11 -25.31 -0.06 16.40
C VAL A 11 -23.95 0.64 16.52
N VAL A 12 -23.86 1.77 17.23
CA VAL A 12 -22.62 2.53 17.41
C VAL A 12 -21.69 1.82 18.39
N MET A 13 -22.25 1.23 19.45
CA MET A 13 -21.49 0.46 20.44
C MET A 13 -20.90 -0.82 19.82
N GLN A 14 -21.70 -1.55 19.03
CA GLN A 14 -21.20 -2.69 18.24
C GLN A 14 -20.10 -2.27 17.25
N ALA A 15 -20.25 -1.13 16.58
CA ALA A 15 -19.23 -0.61 15.67
C ALA A 15 -17.93 -0.24 16.41
N GLN A 16 -18.03 0.40 17.59
CA GLN A 16 -16.89 0.74 18.43
C GLN A 16 -16.14 -0.52 18.92
N ASP A 17 -16.85 -1.56 19.34
CA ASP A 17 -16.23 -2.83 19.75
C ASP A 17 -15.50 -3.50 18.59
N LYS A 18 -16.10 -3.51 17.39
CA LYS A 18 -15.45 -4.04 16.18
C LYS A 18 -14.21 -3.24 15.83
N LEU A 19 -14.28 -1.89 15.85
CA LEU A 19 -13.12 -1.03 15.59
C LEU A 19 -12.00 -1.23 16.62
N GLY A 20 -12.35 -1.35 17.90
CA GLY A 20 -11.39 -1.68 18.97
C GLY A 20 -10.75 -3.05 18.75
N TYR A 21 -11.52 -4.03 18.29
CA TYR A 21 -11.00 -5.35 17.93
C TYR A 21 -9.99 -5.28 16.77
N TYR A 22 -10.32 -4.61 15.65
CA TYR A 22 -9.40 -4.47 14.51
C TYR A 22 -8.15 -3.68 14.88
N ASN A 23 -8.28 -2.59 15.64
CA ASN A 23 -7.15 -1.82 16.14
C ASN A 23 -6.21 -2.69 16.98
N SER A 24 -6.76 -3.52 17.86
CA SER A 24 -5.97 -4.43 18.72
C SER A 24 -5.27 -5.54 17.93
N GLN A 25 -5.88 -6.04 16.85
CA GLN A 25 -5.28 -7.03 15.96
C GLN A 25 -4.12 -6.42 15.17
N LEU A 26 -4.33 -5.23 14.57
CA LEU A 26 -3.28 -4.51 13.85
C LEU A 26 -2.12 -4.17 14.78
N ASP A 27 -2.40 -3.71 16.00
CA ASP A 27 -1.35 -3.38 16.96
C ASP A 27 -0.45 -4.59 17.29
N LYS A 28 -1.05 -5.78 17.45
CA LYS A 28 -0.31 -7.03 17.67
C LYS A 28 0.57 -7.41 16.50
N GLU A 29 0.04 -7.34 15.28
CA GLU A 29 0.81 -7.66 14.06
C GLU A 29 1.95 -6.66 13.84
N LEU A 30 1.70 -5.37 14.09
CA LEU A 30 2.70 -4.31 13.93
C LEU A 30 3.80 -4.37 14.99
N THR A 31 3.51 -4.92 16.18
CA THR A 31 4.51 -5.13 17.25
C THR A 31 5.62 -6.10 16.82
N LYS A 32 5.36 -7.00 15.84
CA LYS A 32 6.38 -7.92 15.31
C LYS A 32 7.55 -7.19 14.64
N TYR A 33 7.37 -5.93 14.27
CA TYR A 33 8.40 -5.13 13.61
C TYR A 33 9.05 -4.17 14.62
N PRO A 34 10.30 -4.44 15.07
CA PRO A 34 10.95 -3.64 16.11
C PRO A 34 11.17 -2.18 15.68
N VAL A 35 11.29 -1.91 14.38
CA VAL A 35 11.39 -0.54 13.83
C VAL A 35 10.15 0.28 14.18
N LEU A 36 8.95 -0.29 14.02
CA LEU A 36 7.68 0.40 14.30
C LEU A 36 7.50 0.70 15.79
N VAL A 37 7.93 -0.23 16.67
CA VAL A 37 7.89 -0.04 18.13
C VAL A 37 8.83 1.07 18.58
N ASN A 38 10.05 1.13 18.04
CA ASN A 38 10.99 2.22 18.32
C ASN A 38 10.45 3.58 17.86
N PHE A 39 9.75 3.63 16.73
CA PHE A 39 9.10 4.84 16.23
C PHE A 39 7.92 5.27 17.10
N GLU A 40 7.10 4.34 17.58
CA GLU A 40 6.00 4.60 18.53
C GLU A 40 6.55 5.18 19.84
N GLN A 41 7.61 4.61 20.39
CA GLN A 41 8.22 5.11 21.63
C GLN A 41 8.73 6.56 21.49
N LYS A 42 9.29 6.91 20.33
CA LYS A 42 9.83 8.25 20.06
C LYS A 42 8.76 9.29 19.74
N THR A 43 7.74 8.92 19.00
CA THR A 43 6.69 9.85 18.54
C THR A 43 5.49 9.91 19.48
N GLN A 44 5.34 8.94 20.40
CA GLN A 44 4.15 8.75 21.25
C GLN A 44 2.84 8.59 20.46
N VAL A 45 2.92 8.33 19.15
CA VAL A 45 1.78 8.08 18.27
C VAL A 45 1.62 6.56 18.12
N PRO A 46 0.39 6.01 18.26
CA PRO A 46 0.21 4.58 18.10
C PRO A 46 0.59 4.12 16.70
N LYS A 47 1.38 3.06 16.61
CA LYS A 47 1.88 2.47 15.35
C LYS A 47 0.77 2.16 14.34
N THR A 48 -0.40 1.72 14.81
CA THR A 48 -1.57 1.46 13.96
C THR A 48 -2.03 2.70 13.19
N TYR A 49 -2.08 3.86 13.84
CA TYR A 49 -2.45 5.12 13.18
C TYR A 49 -1.37 5.60 12.21
N LEU A 50 -0.09 5.37 12.51
CA LEU A 50 1.01 5.68 11.61
C LEU A 50 0.92 4.90 10.31
N VAL A 51 0.69 3.58 10.37
CA VAL A 51 0.60 2.72 9.19
C VAL A 51 -0.66 3.03 8.38
N LEU A 52 -1.80 3.20 9.04
CA LEU A 52 -3.05 3.60 8.38
C LEU A 52 -2.92 4.99 7.74
N GLY A 53 -2.29 5.94 8.41
CA GLY A 53 -2.03 7.27 7.90
C GLY A 53 -1.08 7.27 6.70
N ALA A 54 -0.01 6.47 6.73
CA ALA A 54 0.90 6.31 5.60
C ALA A 54 0.19 5.68 4.39
N GLY A 55 -0.63 4.64 4.61
CA GLY A 55 -1.44 4.02 3.56
C GLY A 55 -2.44 5.00 2.94
N ALA A 56 -3.16 5.75 3.79
CA ALA A 56 -4.09 6.79 3.34
C ALA A 56 -3.35 7.88 2.55
N LEU A 57 -2.16 8.29 2.98
CA LEU A 57 -1.33 9.27 2.29
C LEU A 57 -0.90 8.78 0.90
N VAL A 58 -0.49 7.51 0.75
CA VAL A 58 -0.17 6.92 -0.56
C VAL A 58 -1.39 6.95 -1.50
N ILE A 59 -2.57 6.63 -0.98
CA ILE A 59 -3.83 6.68 -1.75
C ILE A 59 -4.14 8.12 -2.15
N ILE A 60 -4.02 9.07 -1.22
CA ILE A 60 -4.25 10.49 -1.49
C ILE A 60 -3.26 11.00 -2.55
N LEU A 61 -1.97 10.65 -2.45
CA LEU A 61 -0.96 11.03 -3.44
C LEU A 61 -1.25 10.44 -4.83
N HIS A 62 -1.84 9.24 -4.92
CA HIS A 62 -2.30 8.68 -6.18
C HIS A 62 -3.45 9.46 -6.82
N LEU A 63 -4.28 10.15 -6.03
CA LEU A 63 -5.33 11.01 -6.56
C LEU A 63 -4.77 12.29 -7.20
N PHE A 64 -3.53 12.66 -6.88
CA PHE A 64 -2.82 13.75 -7.56
C PHE A 64 -2.13 13.21 -8.83
N ASN A 65 -2.78 13.44 -9.98
CA ASN A 65 -2.37 12.99 -11.31
C ASN A 65 -0.83 13.05 -11.60
N PRO A 66 -0.10 14.17 -11.38
CA PRO A 66 1.34 14.20 -11.66
C PRO A 66 2.20 13.35 -10.72
N LEU A 67 1.70 13.00 -9.52
CA LEU A 67 2.42 12.23 -8.52
C LEU A 67 2.05 10.74 -8.54
N ALA A 68 0.95 10.36 -9.18
CA ALA A 68 0.49 8.98 -9.23
C ALA A 68 1.53 8.04 -9.86
N ALA A 69 2.07 8.38 -11.02
CA ALA A 69 3.08 7.57 -11.71
C ALA A 69 4.39 7.40 -10.90
N PRO A 70 5.06 8.46 -10.41
CA PRO A 70 6.29 8.29 -9.63
C PRO A 70 6.05 7.60 -8.28
N VAL A 71 4.91 7.85 -7.60
CA VAL A 71 4.60 7.18 -6.34
C VAL A 71 4.31 5.70 -6.55
N SER A 72 3.53 5.33 -7.57
CA SER A 72 3.25 3.93 -7.93
C SER A 72 4.53 3.18 -8.28
N ASN A 73 5.37 3.76 -9.14
CA ASN A 73 6.65 3.16 -9.55
C ASN A 73 7.60 2.98 -8.36
N LEU A 74 7.69 3.98 -7.48
CA LEU A 74 8.57 3.92 -6.31
C LEU A 74 8.07 2.88 -5.32
N VAL A 75 6.77 2.79 -5.05
CA VAL A 75 6.20 1.75 -4.16
C VAL A 75 6.37 0.35 -4.77
N GLY A 76 6.06 0.21 -6.06
CA GLY A 76 6.17 -1.04 -6.81
C GLY A 76 7.61 -1.53 -7.00
N TRP A 77 8.60 -0.63 -6.87
CA TRP A 77 10.01 -0.99 -6.90
C TRP A 77 10.64 -1.13 -5.51
N ALA A 78 10.39 -0.20 -4.58
CA ALA A 78 11.13 -0.09 -3.32
C ALA A 78 10.82 -1.22 -2.33
N ILE A 79 9.54 -1.63 -2.22
CA ILE A 79 9.13 -2.72 -1.33
C ILE A 79 9.79 -4.05 -1.74
N PRO A 80 9.61 -4.54 -2.99
CA PRO A 80 10.25 -5.78 -3.42
C PRO A 80 11.77 -5.66 -3.51
N ALA A 81 12.35 -4.48 -3.80
CA ALA A 81 13.80 -4.29 -3.77
C ALA A 81 14.38 -4.51 -2.36
N TYR A 82 13.77 -3.89 -1.33
CA TYR A 82 14.19 -4.11 0.06
C TYR A 82 14.08 -5.58 0.47
N LEU A 83 12.97 -6.24 0.11
CA LEU A 83 12.76 -7.65 0.43
C LEU A 83 13.69 -8.57 -0.36
N SER A 84 14.04 -8.22 -1.60
CA SER A 84 15.04 -8.93 -2.41
C SER A 84 16.43 -8.84 -1.77
N PHE A 85 16.85 -7.67 -1.28
CA PHE A 85 18.13 -7.53 -0.57
C PHE A 85 18.16 -8.39 0.69
N LYS A 86 17.07 -8.41 1.46
CA LYS A 86 16.96 -9.27 2.64
C LYS A 86 16.95 -10.77 2.28
N ALA A 87 16.36 -11.13 1.15
CA ALA A 87 16.34 -12.51 0.65
C ALA A 87 17.74 -13.00 0.29
N ILE A 88 18.58 -12.15 -0.33
CA ILE A 88 19.97 -12.50 -0.68
C ILE A 88 20.83 -12.80 0.57
N GLU A 89 20.52 -12.17 1.70
CA GLU A 89 21.19 -12.45 2.98
C GLU A 89 20.67 -13.73 3.67
N SER A 90 19.51 -14.25 3.24
CA SER A 90 18.89 -15.46 3.77
C SER A 90 19.38 -16.69 3.00
N PRO A 91 19.71 -17.81 3.66
CA PRO A 91 20.12 -19.04 2.98
C PRO A 91 18.96 -19.82 2.33
N ALA A 92 17.75 -19.25 2.25
CA ALA A 92 16.55 -19.91 1.77
C ALA A 92 16.30 -19.65 0.27
N PRO A 93 16.53 -20.63 -0.64
CA PRO A 93 16.45 -20.42 -2.09
C PRO A 93 15.03 -20.14 -2.63
N GLN A 94 14.01 -20.39 -1.81
CA GLN A 94 12.61 -20.16 -2.15
C GLN A 94 12.25 -18.66 -2.24
N ASP A 95 12.93 -17.82 -1.45
CA ASP A 95 12.67 -16.38 -1.43
C ASP A 95 13.17 -15.73 -2.73
N ASP A 96 14.33 -16.19 -3.24
CA ASP A 96 14.92 -15.73 -4.50
C ASP A 96 13.99 -15.98 -5.70
N ILE A 97 13.39 -17.17 -5.77
CA ILE A 97 12.47 -17.54 -6.87
C ILE A 97 11.21 -16.66 -6.84
N GLN A 98 10.68 -16.37 -5.65
CA GLN A 98 9.51 -15.51 -5.49
C GLN A 98 9.79 -14.08 -5.98
N TRP A 99 10.90 -13.48 -5.54
CA TRP A 99 11.25 -12.11 -5.95
C TRP A 99 11.61 -12.03 -7.43
N LEU A 100 12.34 -13.02 -7.96
CA LEU A 100 12.65 -13.07 -9.38
C LEU A 100 11.38 -13.19 -10.23
N THR A 101 10.42 -14.03 -9.84
CA THR A 101 9.13 -14.16 -10.52
C THR A 101 8.36 -12.84 -10.49
N TYR A 102 8.35 -12.16 -9.34
CA TYR A 102 7.76 -10.82 -9.21
C TYR A 102 8.37 -9.84 -10.22
N TRP A 103 9.71 -9.77 -10.31
CA TRP A 103 10.39 -8.86 -11.24
C TRP A 103 10.07 -9.17 -12.71
N VAL A 104 9.98 -10.45 -13.09
CA VAL A 104 9.62 -10.86 -14.46
C VAL A 104 8.19 -10.43 -14.80
N VAL A 105 7.23 -10.69 -13.90
CA VAL A 105 5.82 -10.32 -14.11
C VAL A 105 5.66 -8.79 -14.12
N PHE A 106 6.27 -8.10 -13.16
CA PHE A 106 6.24 -6.64 -13.06
C PHE A 106 6.83 -5.97 -14.31
N GLY A 107 7.98 -6.45 -14.79
CA GLY A 107 8.61 -5.97 -16.02
C GLY A 107 7.76 -6.23 -17.25
N PHE A 108 7.14 -7.41 -17.35
CA PHE A 108 6.23 -7.73 -18.44
C PHE A 108 5.02 -6.80 -18.49
N PHE A 109 4.36 -6.53 -17.35
CA PHE A 109 3.23 -5.62 -17.29
C PHE A 109 3.63 -4.15 -17.55
N ASN A 110 4.78 -3.69 -17.05
CA ASN A 110 5.29 -2.35 -17.36
C ASN A 110 5.58 -2.16 -18.86
N PHE A 111 6.20 -3.19 -19.47
CA PHE A 111 6.46 -3.20 -20.90
C PHE A 111 5.15 -3.21 -21.70
N LEU A 112 4.20 -4.08 -21.31
CA LEU A 112 2.89 -4.16 -21.93
C LEU A 112 2.14 -2.84 -21.80
N GLU A 113 2.14 -2.20 -20.63
CA GLU A 113 1.50 -0.90 -20.41
C GLU A 113 2.15 0.17 -21.30
N SER A 114 3.47 0.26 -21.33
CA SER A 114 4.18 1.24 -22.16
C SER A 114 3.90 1.03 -23.65
N PHE A 115 3.81 -0.23 -24.10
CA PHE A 115 3.52 -0.59 -25.49
C PHE A 115 2.04 -0.38 -25.84
N ALA A 116 1.14 -0.84 -24.97
CA ALA A 116 -0.31 -0.74 -25.13
C ALA A 116 -0.76 0.70 -25.07
N LEU A 117 -0.29 1.52 -24.11
CA LEU A 117 -0.60 2.95 -24.07
C LEU A 117 -0.17 3.64 -25.35
N ARG A 118 1.01 3.32 -25.90
CA ARG A 118 1.51 3.94 -27.12
C ARG A 118 0.72 3.53 -28.36
N ILE A 119 0.27 2.28 -28.45
CA ILE A 119 -0.62 1.79 -29.51
C ILE A 119 -2.01 2.39 -29.34
N VAL A 120 -2.60 2.30 -28.16
CA VAL A 120 -3.94 2.81 -27.85
C VAL A 120 -4.02 4.32 -28.07
N LEU A 121 -3.06 5.12 -27.61
CA LEU A 121 -3.02 6.56 -27.89
C LEU A 121 -2.79 6.89 -29.36
N TYR A 122 -2.21 5.98 -30.17
CA TYR A 122 -2.01 6.24 -31.60
C TYR A 122 -3.26 5.89 -32.42
N TYR A 123 -3.89 4.74 -32.14
CA TYR A 123 -5.02 4.24 -32.91
C TYR A 123 -6.37 4.83 -32.48
N ILE A 124 -6.60 5.10 -31.19
CA ILE A 124 -7.89 5.63 -30.72
C ILE A 124 -8.19 7.06 -31.23
N PRO A 125 -7.24 8.01 -31.19
CA PRO A 125 -7.48 9.34 -31.77
C PRO A 125 -7.61 9.32 -33.30
N CYS A 126 -6.93 8.40 -33.98
CA CYS A 126 -7.01 8.29 -35.44
C CYS A 126 -8.38 7.74 -35.89
N CYS A 127 -8.94 6.75 -35.20
CA CYS A 127 -10.28 6.23 -35.52
C CYS A 127 -11.42 7.18 -35.13
N LEU A 128 -11.27 7.96 -34.04
CA LEU A 128 -12.30 8.94 -33.62
C LEU A 128 -12.29 10.21 -34.49
N SER A 129 -11.17 10.56 -35.12
CA SER A 129 -11.06 11.73 -36.01
C SER A 129 -11.59 11.49 -37.44
N LEU A 130 -11.99 10.26 -37.77
CA LEU A 130 -12.45 9.83 -39.11
C LEU A 130 -13.92 9.37 -39.15
N ALA A 131 -14.70 9.62 -38.08
CA ALA A 131 -16.15 9.39 -38.00
C ALA A 131 -16.89 10.70 -37.72
#